data_AF-A0A847HYZ4-F1
#
_entry.id   AF-A0A847HYZ4-F1
#
_cell.length_a   1.000
_cell.length_b   1.000
_cell.length_c   1.000
_cell.angle_alpha   90.00
_cell.angle_beta   90.00
_cell.angle_gamma   90.00
#
_symmetry.space_group_name_H-M   'P 1'
#
loop_
_entity.id
_entity.type
_entity.pdbx_description
1 polymer ?
#
loop_
_entity_poly.entity_id
_entity_poly.type
_entity_poly.pdbx_seq_one_letter_code
_entity_poly.pdbx_strand_id
1 'polypeptide(L)'
;ALGGILADAARLTRRDRALLLLLGAEVVVGVALSASENLWQPFFAARLGGATPENTLLLGVVLAGCFGMGVLGNLVATPLTRLLGGRYALVAGLFQLLQGAAFLLLAAQGGVVAATALFWLTYVARSAWSSPHAALFNGRVPSERRSVMLSVQSLASFGGAFVGSVALGALAEATSIPLAWSVSGALVLLATLLYLPLLGARAPGRVPEASAGARERPA
;
A
#
# COMPACT_ATOMS: atom_id res chain seq x y z
N ALA A 1 -0.78 14.89 28.95
CA ALA A 1 0.28 14.01 28.41
C ALA A 1 0.03 13.64 26.93
N LEU A 2 -1.10 13.01 26.58
CA LEU A 2 -1.45 12.61 25.20
C LEU A 2 -1.47 13.76 24.17
N GLY A 3 -2.10 14.89 24.50
CA GLY A 3 -2.17 16.04 23.57
C GLY A 3 -0.80 16.64 23.23
N GLY A 4 0.15 16.60 24.17
CA GLY A 4 1.53 17.04 23.93
C GLY A 4 2.26 16.13 22.95
N ILE A 5 2.09 14.81 23.09
CA ILE A 5 2.68 13.81 22.19
C ILE A 5 2.09 13.92 20.78
N LEU A 6 0.78 14.13 20.65
CA LEU A 6 0.11 14.33 19.36
C LEU A 6 0.53 15.64 18.69
N ALA A 7 0.63 16.74 19.45
CA ALA A 7 1.12 18.01 18.95
C ALA A 7 2.59 17.94 18.51
N ASP A 8 3.42 17.19 19.24
CA ASP A 8 4.82 16.97 18.91
C ASP A 8 5.00 16.05 17.69
N ALA A 9 4.18 15.00 17.57
CA ALA A 9 4.14 14.17 16.37
C ALA A 9 3.72 15.01 15.16
N ALA A 10 2.63 15.78 15.26
CA ALA A 10 2.16 16.67 14.21
C ALA A 10 3.22 17.72 13.82
N ARG A 11 3.97 18.26 14.79
CA ARG A 11 5.05 19.22 14.55
C ARG A 11 6.26 18.56 13.88
N LEU A 12 6.60 17.33 14.25
CA LEU A 12 7.65 16.53 13.62
C LEU A 12 7.29 16.21 12.16
N THR A 13 6.06 15.75 11.93
CA THR A 13 5.55 15.48 10.59
C THR A 13 5.54 16.75 9.75
N ARG A 14 5.06 17.89 10.29
CA ARG A 14 5.07 19.18 9.58
C ARG A 14 6.46 19.69 9.23
N ARG A 15 7.49 19.31 10.00
CA ARG A 15 8.88 19.70 9.72
C ARG A 15 9.56 18.81 8.69
N ASP A 16 9.24 17.52 8.65
CA ASP A 16 9.77 16.60 7.65
C ASP A 16 8.75 16.40 6.52
N ARG A 17 8.95 17.15 5.42
CA ARG A 17 8.14 17.04 4.21
C ARG A 17 8.07 15.61 3.69
N ALA A 18 9.10 14.80 3.88
CA ALA A 18 9.09 13.43 3.40
C ALA A 18 8.18 12.52 4.24
N LEU A 19 8.10 12.72 5.56
CA LEU A 19 7.13 12.02 6.39
C LEU A 19 5.68 12.38 6.02
N LEU A 20 5.40 13.64 5.68
CA LEU A 20 4.08 14.05 5.16
C LEU A 20 3.74 13.34 3.85
N LEU A 21 4.68 13.27 2.91
CA LEU A 21 4.47 12.61 1.62
C LEU A 21 4.20 11.11 1.79
N LEU A 22 4.93 10.45 2.70
CA LEU A 22 4.73 9.03 2.99
C LEU A 22 3.37 8.78 3.68
N LEU A 23 2.99 9.59 4.67
CA LEU A 23 1.66 9.48 5.28
C LEU A 23 0.54 9.79 4.29
N GLY A 24 0.75 10.74 3.37
CA GLY A 24 -0.20 11.01 2.28
C GLY A 24 -0.39 9.79 1.37
N ALA A 25 0.70 9.08 1.06
CA ALA A 25 0.61 7.83 0.29
C ALA A 25 -0.17 6.75 1.06
N GLU A 26 0.02 6.61 2.38
CA GLU A 26 -0.73 5.68 3.23
C GLU A 26 -2.23 5.98 3.23
N VAL A 27 -2.64 7.25 3.32
CA VAL A 27 -4.04 7.65 3.23
C VAL A 27 -4.64 7.21 1.89
N VAL A 28 -3.95 7.47 0.78
CA VAL A 28 -4.44 7.11 -0.56
C VAL A 28 -4.51 5.60 -0.74
N VAL A 29 -3.52 4.85 -0.25
CA VAL A 29 -3.56 3.38 -0.27
C VAL A 29 -4.71 2.85 0.59
N GLY A 30 -4.98 3.46 1.75
CA GLY A 30 -6.13 3.13 2.58
C GLY A 30 -7.46 3.35 1.86
N VAL A 31 -7.61 4.48 1.16
CA VAL A 31 -8.79 4.76 0.31
C VAL A 31 -8.96 3.66 -0.74
N ALA A 32 -7.91 3.35 -1.51
CA ALA A 32 -7.98 2.33 -2.56
C ALA A 32 -8.24 0.92 -2.00
N LEU A 33 -7.65 0.58 -0.86
CA LEU A 33 -7.86 -0.69 -0.16
C LEU A 33 -9.34 -0.87 0.21
N SER A 34 -9.95 0.16 0.81
CA SER A 34 -11.37 0.09 1.19
C SER A 34 -12.29 -0.11 -0.02
N ALA A 35 -11.97 0.52 -1.15
CA ALA A 35 -12.71 0.34 -2.39
C ALA A 35 -12.61 -1.09 -2.92
N SER A 36 -11.41 -1.68 -2.85
CA SER A 36 -11.21 -3.08 -3.21
C SER A 36 -12.01 -4.00 -2.29
N GLU A 37 -11.85 -3.86 -0.96
CA GLU A 37 -12.44 -4.79 0.01
C GLU A 37 -13.97 -4.72 0.07
N ASN A 38 -14.56 -3.53 -0.13
CA ASN A 38 -16.01 -3.38 -0.10
C ASN A 38 -16.68 -3.79 -1.42
N LEU A 39 -16.02 -3.57 -2.56
CA LEU A 39 -16.68 -3.66 -3.88
C LEU A 39 -16.30 -4.88 -4.71
N TRP A 40 -15.26 -5.64 -4.34
CA TRP A 40 -14.83 -6.80 -5.14
C TRP A 40 -15.91 -7.87 -5.24
N GLN A 41 -16.56 -8.25 -4.13
CA GLN A 41 -17.53 -9.34 -4.14
C GLN A 41 -18.76 -9.00 -5.01
N PRO A 42 -19.40 -7.82 -4.87
CA PRO A 42 -20.47 -7.41 -5.80
C PRO A 42 -20.01 -7.32 -7.26
N PHE A 43 -18.78 -6.84 -7.52
CA PHE A 43 -18.24 -6.71 -8.88
C PHE A 43 -18.10 -8.05 -9.60
N PHE A 44 -17.58 -9.07 -8.91
CA PHE A 44 -17.42 -10.41 -9.46
C PHE A 44 -18.76 -11.16 -9.51
N ALA A 45 -19.62 -11.02 -8.49
CA ALA A 45 -20.94 -11.64 -8.47
C ALA A 45 -21.82 -11.16 -9.63
N ALA A 46 -21.80 -9.86 -9.96
CA ALA A 46 -22.53 -9.31 -11.09
C ALA A 46 -22.09 -9.91 -12.45
N ARG A 47 -20.82 -10.30 -12.58
CA ARG A 47 -20.26 -10.89 -13.81
C ARG A 47 -20.47 -12.39 -13.91
N LEU A 48 -20.54 -13.07 -12.76
CA LEU A 48 -20.76 -14.50 -12.68
C LEU A 48 -22.25 -14.88 -12.80
N GLY A 49 -23.16 -13.90 -12.91
CA GLY A 49 -24.61 -14.14 -13.03
C GLY A 49 -25.33 -14.36 -11.70
N GLY A 50 -24.76 -13.89 -10.58
CA GLY A 50 -25.37 -13.96 -9.25
C GLY A 50 -24.66 -14.93 -8.27
N ALA A 51 -25.19 -15.05 -7.06
CA ALA A 51 -24.61 -15.89 -6.00
C ALA A 51 -25.14 -17.33 -6.05
N THR A 52 -24.79 -18.08 -7.09
CA THR A 52 -25.01 -19.54 -7.11
C THR A 52 -23.95 -20.24 -6.24
N PRO A 53 -24.18 -21.48 -5.77
CA PRO A 53 -23.19 -22.22 -4.99
C PRO A 53 -21.82 -22.35 -5.68
N GLU A 54 -21.81 -22.51 -7.01
CA GLU A 54 -20.59 -22.57 -7.83
C GLU A 54 -19.85 -21.21 -7.87
N ASN A 55 -20.60 -20.11 -7.98
CA ASN A 55 -20.05 -18.76 -7.96
C ASN A 55 -19.47 -18.39 -6.59
N THR A 56 -20.05 -18.91 -5.50
CA THR A 56 -19.49 -18.75 -4.15
C THR A 56 -18.13 -19.43 -4.02
N LEU A 57 -17.94 -20.61 -4.62
CA LEU A 57 -16.64 -21.28 -4.66
C LEU A 57 -15.61 -20.44 -5.43
N LEU A 58 -15.99 -19.89 -6.58
CA LEU A 58 -15.13 -19.03 -7.39
C LEU A 58 -14.70 -17.76 -6.64
N LEU A 59 -15.62 -17.12 -5.91
CA LEU A 59 -15.30 -15.98 -5.04
C LEU A 59 -14.32 -16.38 -3.93
N GLY A 60 -14.47 -17.57 -3.35
CA GLY A 60 -13.52 -18.13 -2.40
C GLY A 60 -12.13 -18.32 -3.00
N VAL A 61 -12.03 -18.82 -4.24
CA VAL A 61 -10.77 -18.95 -4.98
C VAL A 61 -10.13 -17.59 -5.24
N VAL A 62 -10.91 -16.59 -5.64
CA VAL A 62 -10.43 -15.22 -5.83
C VAL A 62 -9.84 -14.68 -4.53
N LEU A 63 -10.55 -14.83 -3.41
CA LEU A 63 -10.11 -14.38 -2.10
C LEU A 63 -8.83 -15.10 -1.62
N ALA A 64 -8.80 -16.44 -1.72
CA ALA A 64 -7.64 -17.24 -1.37
C ALA A 64 -6.41 -16.83 -2.22
N GLY A 65 -6.63 -16.58 -3.52
CA GLY A 65 -5.62 -16.07 -4.42
C GLY A 65 -5.10 -14.70 -3.99
N CYS A 66 -5.93 -13.79 -3.47
CA CYS A 66 -5.49 -12.48 -2.99
C CYS A 66 -4.47 -12.60 -1.85
N PHE A 67 -4.70 -13.51 -0.90
CA PHE A 67 -3.74 -13.75 0.18
C PHE A 67 -2.44 -14.37 -0.34
N GLY A 68 -2.52 -15.37 -1.23
CA GLY A 68 -1.33 -15.96 -1.86
C GLY A 68 -0.51 -14.93 -2.65
N MET A 69 -1.19 -14.06 -3.39
CA MET A 69 -0.61 -12.96 -4.14
C MET A 69 -0.03 -11.88 -3.20
N GLY A 70 -0.64 -11.67 -2.04
CA GLY A 70 -0.10 -10.82 -0.99
C GLY A 70 1.23 -11.35 -0.44
N VAL A 71 1.36 -12.66 -0.25
CA VAL A 71 2.63 -13.30 0.12
C VAL A 71 3.66 -13.13 -1.01
N LEU A 72 3.27 -13.41 -2.25
CA LEU A 72 4.14 -13.24 -3.42
C LEU A 72 4.67 -11.81 -3.53
N GLY A 73 3.82 -10.80 -3.36
CA GLY A 73 4.23 -9.39 -3.38
C GLY A 73 5.30 -9.08 -2.35
N ASN A 74 5.14 -9.56 -1.11
CA ASN A 74 6.16 -9.38 -0.07
C ASN A 74 7.48 -10.10 -0.40
N LEU A 75 7.41 -11.30 -0.97
CA LEU A 75 8.59 -12.05 -1.40
C LEU A 75 9.36 -11.34 -2.52
N VAL A 76 8.66 -10.69 -3.46
CA VAL A 76 9.28 -9.96 -4.58
C VAL A 76 9.85 -8.60 -4.14
N ALA A 77 9.32 -8.00 -3.09
CA ALA A 77 9.71 -6.65 -2.65
C ALA A 77 11.20 -6.51 -2.31
N THR A 78 11.72 -7.45 -1.52
CA THR A 78 13.12 -7.45 -1.04
C THR A 78 14.14 -7.65 -2.18
N PRO A 79 14.05 -8.70 -3.02
CA PRO A 79 15.01 -8.91 -4.10
C PRO A 79 14.94 -7.80 -5.14
N LEU A 80 13.75 -7.28 -5.47
CA LEU A 80 13.63 -6.20 -6.45
C LEU A 80 14.26 -4.89 -5.94
N THR A 81 14.11 -4.60 -4.65
CA THR A 81 14.77 -3.45 -4.02
C THR A 81 16.30 -3.59 -4.03
N ARG A 82 16.82 -4.80 -3.83
CA ARG A 82 18.26 -5.08 -3.96
C ARG A 82 18.74 -4.92 -5.40
N LEU A 83 17.98 -5.45 -6.37
CA LEU A 83 18.28 -5.34 -7.80
C LEU A 83 18.36 -3.88 -8.26
N LEU A 84 17.47 -3.02 -7.74
CA LEU A 84 17.44 -1.59 -8.05
C LEU A 84 18.39 -0.75 -7.18
N GLY A 85 19.39 -1.38 -6.55
CA GLY A 85 20.48 -0.71 -5.84
C GLY A 85 20.04 0.03 -4.56
N GLY A 86 19.00 -0.47 -3.88
CA GLY A 86 18.50 0.13 -2.63
C GLY A 86 17.72 1.45 -2.82
N ARG A 87 17.23 1.72 -4.04
CA ARG A 87 16.39 2.90 -4.33
C ARG A 87 14.94 2.68 -3.90
N TYR A 88 14.71 2.60 -2.59
CA TYR A 88 13.38 2.32 -2.00
C TYR A 88 12.26 3.22 -2.54
N ALA A 89 12.52 4.52 -2.72
CA ALA A 89 11.52 5.46 -3.26
C ALA A 89 11.12 5.14 -4.71
N LEU A 90 12.07 4.71 -5.53
CA LEU A 90 11.79 4.30 -6.91
C LEU A 90 10.98 3.00 -6.94
N VAL A 91 11.35 2.02 -6.11
CA VAL A 91 10.64 0.74 -6.04
C VAL A 91 9.21 0.92 -5.55
N ALA A 92 9.02 1.71 -4.49
CA ALA A 92 7.69 2.07 -3.99
C ALA A 92 6.89 2.79 -5.08
N GLY A 93 7.45 3.81 -5.73
CA GLY A 93 6.77 4.51 -6.83
C GLY A 93 6.36 3.59 -7.98
N LEU A 94 7.22 2.66 -8.40
CA LEU A 94 6.90 1.71 -9.47
C LEU A 94 5.75 0.76 -9.11
N PHE A 95 5.75 0.23 -7.89
CA PHE A 95 4.64 -0.64 -7.45
C PHE A 95 3.34 0.13 -7.25
N GLN A 96 3.42 1.38 -6.79
CA GLN A 96 2.26 2.26 -6.72
C GLN A 96 1.69 2.55 -8.13
N LEU A 97 2.57 2.83 -9.10
CA LEU A 97 2.19 3.03 -10.50
C LEU A 97 1.52 1.77 -11.06
N LEU A 98 2.12 0.61 -10.83
CA LEU A 98 1.59 -0.69 -11.25
C LEU A 98 0.21 -0.96 -10.65
N GLN A 99 0.04 -0.68 -9.35
CA GLN A 99 -1.24 -0.84 -8.68
C GLN A 99 -2.32 0.06 -9.29
N GLY A 100 -2.02 1.36 -9.49
CA GLY A 100 -2.96 2.32 -10.05
C GLY A 100 -3.37 1.96 -11.48
N ALA A 101 -2.39 1.56 -12.31
CA ALA A 101 -2.64 1.09 -13.67
C ALA A 101 -3.49 -0.21 -13.66
N ALA A 102 -3.21 -1.15 -12.76
CA ALA A 102 -3.98 -2.37 -12.63
C ALA A 102 -5.45 -2.09 -12.25
N PHE A 103 -5.73 -1.12 -11.37
CA PHE A 103 -7.10 -0.68 -11.07
C PHE A 103 -7.83 -0.09 -12.27
N LEU A 104 -7.16 0.77 -13.05
CA LEU A 104 -7.77 1.36 -14.25
C LEU A 104 -8.07 0.29 -15.30
N LEU A 105 -7.12 -0.63 -15.54
CA LEU A 105 -7.31 -1.75 -16.46
C LEU A 105 -8.43 -2.66 -15.97
N LEU A 106 -8.48 -2.95 -14.67
CA LEU A 106 -9.50 -3.78 -14.03
C LEU A 106 -10.90 -3.18 -14.19
N ALA A 107 -11.04 -1.86 -14.01
CA ALA A 107 -12.29 -1.16 -14.24
C ALA A 107 -12.77 -1.26 -15.69
N ALA A 108 -11.85 -1.30 -16.66
CA ALA A 108 -12.16 -1.44 -18.08
C ALA A 108 -12.43 -2.89 -18.51
N GLN A 109 -12.16 -3.90 -17.67
CA GLN A 109 -12.36 -5.30 -18.05
C GLN A 109 -13.82 -5.76 -17.93
N GLY A 110 -14.32 -6.38 -19.00
CA GLY A 110 -15.59 -7.11 -19.01
C GLY A 110 -15.47 -8.57 -18.56
N GLY A 111 -14.34 -9.23 -18.82
CA GLY A 111 -14.16 -10.67 -18.56
C GLY A 111 -13.75 -11.00 -17.12
N VAL A 112 -14.36 -12.04 -16.54
CA VAL A 112 -14.07 -12.50 -15.17
C VAL A 112 -12.62 -12.93 -15.00
N VAL A 113 -12.07 -13.72 -15.93
CA VAL A 113 -10.69 -14.24 -15.83
C VAL A 113 -9.66 -13.11 -15.83
N ALA A 114 -9.78 -12.18 -16.80
CA ALA A 114 -8.90 -11.02 -16.88
C ALA A 114 -9.05 -10.10 -15.66
N ALA A 115 -10.28 -9.91 -15.17
CA ALA A 115 -10.54 -9.15 -13.96
C ALA A 115 -9.91 -9.80 -12.72
N THR A 116 -10.00 -11.11 -12.54
CA THR A 116 -9.36 -11.82 -11.42
C THR A 116 -7.84 -11.65 -11.47
N ALA A 117 -7.22 -11.82 -12.64
CA ALA A 117 -5.78 -11.63 -12.79
C ALA A 117 -5.33 -10.21 -12.46
N LEU A 118 -6.05 -9.19 -12.94
CA LEU A 118 -5.75 -7.79 -12.62
C LEU A 118 -6.02 -7.44 -11.16
N PHE A 119 -7.07 -8.00 -10.57
CA PHE A 119 -7.36 -7.82 -9.15
C PHE A 119 -6.25 -8.40 -8.28
N TRP A 120 -5.78 -9.61 -8.58
CA TRP A 120 -4.59 -10.19 -7.95
C TRP A 120 -3.34 -9.34 -8.15
N LEU A 121 -3.14 -8.77 -9.34
CA LEU A 121 -2.04 -7.85 -9.59
C LEU A 121 -2.08 -6.62 -8.68
N THR A 122 -3.26 -6.06 -8.39
CA THR A 122 -3.39 -4.95 -7.43
C THR A 122 -2.92 -5.35 -6.02
N TYR A 123 -3.18 -6.59 -5.60
CA TYR A 123 -2.74 -7.15 -4.31
C TYR A 123 -1.23 -7.39 -4.29
N VAL A 124 -0.67 -8.01 -5.32
CA VAL A 124 0.79 -8.20 -5.46
C VAL A 124 1.50 -6.85 -5.38
N ALA A 125 1.06 -5.88 -6.18
CA ALA A 125 1.65 -4.55 -6.22
C ALA A 125 1.55 -3.84 -4.86
N ARG A 126 0.41 -3.93 -4.18
CA ARG A 126 0.22 -3.37 -2.82
C ARG A 126 1.19 -3.96 -1.82
N SER A 127 1.27 -5.28 -1.78
CA SER A 127 2.14 -5.98 -0.83
C SER A 127 3.60 -5.69 -1.14
N ALA A 128 3.98 -5.67 -2.41
CA ALA A 128 5.33 -5.37 -2.84
C ALA A 128 5.74 -3.91 -2.55
N TRP A 129 4.78 -2.99 -2.60
CA TRP A 129 4.94 -1.59 -2.20
C TRP A 129 5.18 -1.40 -0.70
N SER A 130 4.53 -2.21 0.15
CA SER A 130 4.54 -2.01 1.61
C SER A 130 5.94 -2.05 2.22
N SER A 131 6.81 -2.95 1.75
CA SER A 131 8.18 -3.10 2.26
C SER A 131 9.08 -1.89 2.00
N PRO A 132 9.27 -1.41 0.75
CA PRO A 132 10.06 -0.22 0.49
C PRO A 132 9.46 1.05 1.08
N HIS A 133 8.12 1.16 1.14
CA HIS A 133 7.45 2.25 1.83
C HIS A 133 7.81 2.28 3.33
N ALA A 134 7.66 1.15 4.01
CA ALA A 134 7.98 1.02 5.43
C ALA A 134 9.48 1.29 5.71
N ALA A 135 10.38 0.90 4.81
CA ALA A 135 11.80 1.21 4.93
C ALA A 135 12.08 2.73 4.87
N LEU A 136 11.43 3.45 3.95
CA LEU A 136 11.55 4.92 3.84
C LEU A 136 10.99 5.62 5.08
N PHE A 137 9.83 5.17 5.57
CA PHE A 137 9.18 5.74 6.75
C PHE A 137 10.03 5.50 8.00
N ASN A 138 10.39 4.25 8.27
CA ASN A 138 11.18 3.90 9.45
C ASN A 138 12.58 4.50 9.45
N GLY A 139 13.17 4.77 8.28
CA GLY A 139 14.47 5.46 8.17
C GLY A 139 14.43 6.94 8.52
N ARG A 140 13.25 7.56 8.55
CA ARG A 140 13.04 8.99 8.89
C ARG A 140 12.51 9.21 10.30
N VAL A 141 12.03 8.16 10.95
CA VAL A 141 11.44 8.22 12.29
C VAL A 141 12.52 7.98 13.35
N PRO A 142 12.76 8.93 14.28
CA PRO A 142 13.67 8.73 15.41
C PRO A 142 13.21 7.59 16.32
N SER A 143 14.16 6.88 16.93
CA SER A 143 13.91 5.74 17.84
C SER A 143 12.94 6.09 18.98
N GLU A 144 13.07 7.29 19.54
CA GLU A 144 12.33 7.77 20.70
C GLU A 144 10.84 7.99 20.39
N ARG A 145 10.50 8.15 19.11
CA ARG A 145 9.15 8.47 18.63
C ARG A 145 8.55 7.37 17.75
N ARG A 146 9.23 6.22 17.62
CA ARG A 146 8.84 5.14 16.70
C ARG A 146 7.43 4.60 16.98
N SER A 147 7.10 4.32 18.23
CA SER A 147 5.76 3.83 18.60
C SER A 147 4.66 4.82 18.23
N VAL A 148 4.85 6.09 18.54
CA VAL A 148 3.89 7.17 18.24
C VAL A 148 3.71 7.33 16.74
N MET A 149 4.80 7.34 15.96
CA MET A 149 4.74 7.50 14.52
C MET A 149 4.11 6.29 13.82
N LEU A 150 4.30 5.07 14.34
CA LEU A 150 3.59 3.89 13.86
C LEU A 150 2.08 4.00 14.13
N SER A 151 1.66 4.51 15.29
CA SER A 151 0.24 4.79 15.56
C SER A 151 -0.32 5.86 14.61
N VAL A 152 0.44 6.91 14.31
CA VAL A 152 0.06 7.94 13.33
C VAL A 152 -0.09 7.34 11.93
N GLN A 153 0.83 6.46 11.53
CA GLN A 153 0.75 5.74 10.26
C GLN A 153 -0.54 4.90 10.18
N SER A 154 -0.82 4.08 11.19
CA SER A 154 -2.06 3.29 11.23
C SER A 154 -3.31 4.18 11.22
N LEU A 155 -3.30 5.30 11.95
CA LEU A 155 -4.41 6.24 11.95
C LEU A 155 -4.62 6.88 10.57
N ALA A 156 -3.54 7.19 9.85
CA ALA A 156 -3.60 7.71 8.49
C ALA A 156 -4.22 6.67 7.53
N SER A 157 -3.77 5.40 7.60
CA SER A 157 -4.33 4.32 6.78
C SER A 157 -5.81 4.08 7.10
N PHE A 158 -6.21 4.05 8.39
CA PHE A 158 -7.61 3.92 8.78
C PHE A 158 -8.46 5.13 8.39
N GLY A 159 -7.93 6.35 8.51
CA GLY A 159 -8.60 7.56 8.06
C GLY A 159 -8.85 7.53 6.55
N GLY A 160 -7.87 7.09 5.78
CA GLY A 160 -8.01 6.83 4.35
C GLY A 160 -9.08 5.77 4.06
N ALA A 161 -9.04 4.63 4.74
CA ALA A 161 -10.02 3.55 4.55
C ALA A 161 -11.43 3.97 4.92
N PHE A 162 -11.61 4.78 5.96
CA PHE A 162 -12.91 5.33 6.35
C PHE A 162 -13.47 6.26 5.27
N VAL A 163 -12.66 7.23 4.83
CA VAL A 163 -13.05 8.16 3.75
C VAL A 163 -13.36 7.41 2.46
N GLY A 164 -12.51 6.44 2.09
CA GLY A 164 -12.72 5.61 0.91
C GLY A 164 -13.98 4.75 0.99
N SER A 165 -14.25 4.12 2.13
CA SER A 165 -15.46 3.30 2.33
C SER A 165 -16.72 4.12 2.12
N VAL A 166 -16.79 5.32 2.70
CA VAL A 166 -17.96 6.19 2.58
C VAL A 166 -18.05 6.79 1.17
N ALA A 167 -17.00 7.45 0.70
CA ALA A 167 -17.04 8.20 -0.55
C ALA A 167 -17.14 7.29 -1.78
N LEU A 168 -16.34 6.23 -1.84
CA LEU A 168 -16.32 5.31 -2.98
C LEU A 168 -17.46 4.30 -2.93
N GLY A 169 -17.93 3.94 -1.74
CA GLY A 169 -19.17 3.17 -1.57
C GLY A 169 -20.37 3.95 -2.13
N ALA A 170 -20.56 5.20 -1.68
CA ALA A 170 -21.62 6.06 -2.19
C ALA A 170 -21.50 6.33 -3.70
N LEU A 171 -20.27 6.51 -4.21
CA LEU A 171 -20.02 6.66 -5.65
C LEU A 171 -20.42 5.39 -6.41
N ALA A 172 -20.05 4.22 -5.92
CA ALA A 172 -20.36 2.94 -6.57
C ALA A 172 -21.88 2.68 -6.62
N GLU A 173 -22.59 3.04 -5.55
CA GLU A 173 -24.04 2.92 -5.46
C GLU A 173 -24.77 3.89 -6.41
N ALA A 174 -24.31 5.16 -6.47
CA ALA A 174 -24.93 6.19 -7.31
C ALA A 174 -24.60 6.04 -8.80
N THR A 175 -23.49 5.37 -9.15
CA THR A 175 -23.01 5.28 -10.54
C THR A 175 -22.71 3.84 -10.95
N SER A 176 -21.53 3.34 -10.60
CA SER A 176 -21.10 1.96 -10.86
C SER A 176 -19.79 1.64 -10.14
N ILE A 177 -19.56 0.35 -9.85
CA ILE A 177 -18.30 -0.12 -9.25
C ILE A 177 -17.07 0.16 -10.15
N PRO A 178 -17.10 -0.05 -11.48
CA PRO A 178 -16.00 0.31 -12.36
C PRO A 178 -15.56 1.78 -12.24
N LEU A 179 -16.49 2.71 -12.04
CA LEU A 179 -16.14 4.13 -11.86
C LEU A 179 -15.42 4.34 -10.52
N ALA A 180 -15.92 3.74 -9.44
CA ALA A 180 -15.24 3.81 -8.13
C ALA A 180 -13.82 3.23 -8.18
N TRP A 181 -13.62 2.12 -8.89
CA TRP A 181 -12.28 1.54 -9.10
C TRP A 181 -11.40 2.41 -9.99
N SER A 182 -11.98 3.08 -11.00
CA SER A 182 -11.25 4.04 -11.83
C SER A 182 -10.74 5.22 -11.00
N VAL A 183 -11.58 5.76 -10.11
CA VAL A 183 -11.20 6.84 -9.18
C VAL A 183 -10.11 6.37 -8.22
N SER A 184 -10.23 5.17 -7.63
CA SER A 184 -9.17 4.59 -6.80
C SER A 184 -7.85 4.45 -7.56
N GLY A 185 -7.90 3.91 -8.78
CA GLY A 185 -6.72 3.78 -9.64
C GLY A 185 -6.06 5.12 -9.95
N ALA A 186 -6.87 6.13 -10.30
CA ALA A 186 -6.39 7.48 -10.57
C ALA A 186 -5.75 8.13 -9.33
N LEU A 187 -6.37 7.98 -8.15
CA LEU A 187 -5.80 8.49 -6.89
C LEU A 187 -4.46 7.82 -6.58
N VAL A 188 -4.36 6.50 -6.74
CA VAL A 188 -3.11 5.74 -6.54
C VAL A 188 -2.02 6.16 -7.54
N LEU A 189 -2.38 6.40 -8.81
CA LEU A 189 -1.46 6.95 -9.80
C LEU A 189 -0.96 8.34 -9.40
N LEU A 190 -1.85 9.23 -8.97
CA LEU A 190 -1.46 10.54 -8.46
C LEU A 190 -0.57 10.44 -7.22
N ALA A 191 -0.82 9.49 -6.32
CA ALA A 191 0.02 9.23 -5.16
C ALA A 191 1.44 8.77 -5.53
N THR A 192 1.63 8.21 -6.74
CA THR A 192 2.98 7.90 -7.26
C THR A 192 3.85 9.17 -7.33
N LEU A 193 3.24 10.33 -7.63
CA LEU A 193 3.95 11.61 -7.71
C LEU A 193 4.54 12.02 -6.35
N LEU A 194 3.98 11.53 -5.23
CA LEU A 194 4.49 11.80 -3.88
C LEU A 194 5.88 11.19 -3.65
N TYR A 195 6.28 10.21 -4.45
CA TYR A 195 7.61 9.59 -4.40
C TYR A 195 8.66 10.34 -5.22
N LEU A 196 8.26 11.20 -6.18
CA LEU A 196 9.20 11.93 -7.04
C LEU A 196 10.21 12.77 -6.24
N PRO A 197 9.80 13.55 -5.22
CA PRO A 197 10.75 14.30 -4.37
C PRO A 197 11.65 13.40 -3.52
N LEU A 198 11.28 12.12 -3.34
CA LEU A 198 11.99 11.15 -2.52
C LEU A 198 13.01 10.33 -3.33
N LEU A 199 13.00 10.41 -4.66
CA LEU A 199 13.89 9.64 -5.54
C LEU A 199 15.38 9.93 -5.33
N GLY A 200 15.72 11.13 -4.85
CA GLY A 200 17.09 11.54 -4.52
C GLY A 200 17.54 11.13 -3.11
N ALA A 201 16.61 10.73 -2.24
CA ALA A 201 16.93 10.29 -0.90
C ALA A 201 17.39 8.82 -0.93
N ARG A 202 18.71 8.59 -0.85
CA ARG A 202 19.22 7.26 -0.51
C ARG A 202 18.81 6.97 0.93
N ALA A 203 18.19 5.82 1.18
CA ALA A 203 18.03 5.35 2.55
C ALA A 203 19.42 5.29 3.19
N PRO A 204 19.59 5.70 4.47
CA PRO A 204 20.84 5.48 5.16
C PRO A 204 21.16 3.99 5.06
N GLY A 205 22.31 3.66 4.48
CA GLY A 205 22.79 2.29 4.42
C GLY A 205 22.70 1.70 5.83
N ARG A 206 22.31 0.43 5.94
CA ARG A 206 22.38 -0.30 7.21
C ARG A 206 23.74 0.01 7.83
N VAL A 207 23.73 0.65 9.01
CA VAL A 207 24.94 0.73 9.83
C VAL A 207 25.41 -0.72 9.96
N PRO A 208 26.64 -1.05 9.55
CA PRO A 208 27.19 -2.37 9.83
C PRO A 208 27.06 -2.57 11.33
N GLU A 209 26.35 -3.61 11.76
CA GLU A 209 26.45 -4.08 13.14
C GLU A 209 27.95 -4.29 13.37
N ALA A 210 28.55 -3.38 14.14
CA ALA A 210 29.91 -3.51 14.60
C ALA A 210 29.94 -4.87 15.29
N SER A 211 30.66 -5.79 14.67
CA SER A 211 30.89 -7.14 15.15
C SER A 211 31.37 -7.06 16.59
N ALA A 212 30.43 -7.28 17.51
CA ALA A 212 30.69 -7.69 18.87
C ALA A 212 31.50 -8.98 18.79
N GLY A 213 32.79 -8.85 18.99
CA GLY A 213 33.78 -9.91 18.86
C GLY A 213 35.16 -9.37 19.20
N ALA A 214 35.23 -8.53 20.23
CA ALA A 214 36.48 -8.15 20.85
C ALA A 214 37.12 -9.41 21.44
N ARG A 215 38.10 -9.95 20.69
CA ARG A 215 39.27 -10.71 21.12
C ARG A 215 39.30 -11.05 22.62
N GLU A 216 38.77 -12.21 22.99
CA GLU A 216 39.34 -12.93 24.12
C GLU A 216 40.68 -13.53 23.64
N ARG A 217 41.79 -12.96 24.10
CA ARG A 217 43.11 -13.59 24.05
C ARG A 217 43.28 -14.40 25.34
N PRO A 218 43.53 -15.72 25.31
CA PRO A 218 44.07 -16.40 26.46
C PRO A 218 45.56 -16.06 26.58
N ALA A 219 45.98 -15.76 27.81
CA ALA A 219 47.37 -15.84 28.25
C ALA A 219 47.62 -17.22 28.88
#